data_AF-A0A2R6JE88-F1
#
_entry.id   AF-A0A2R6JE88-F1
#
_cell.length_a   1.000
_cell.length_b   1.000
_cell.length_c   1.000
_cell.angle_alpha   90.00
_cell.angle_beta   90.00
_cell.angle_gamma   90.00
#
_symmetry.space_group_name_H-M   'P 1'
#
loop_
_entity.id
_entity.type
_entity.pdbx_description
1 polymer ?
#
loop_
_entity_poly.entity_id
_entity_poly.type
_entity_poly.pdbx_seq_one_letter_code
_entity_poly.pdbx_strand_id
1 'polypeptide(L)'
;MNVREATVSDGPAVRSIAVRSMEASYSLSPNTIENAIRKWYGVDGFAEKLDDDDVFVLLAELEGEPVAFSESVVAGDRGDINWLHVAAMYRGKGIGRELYEATRDRLEDAGAETIRGLVLADNSEGNRFWEAQGLTKAGEGSVEVDGTAFMENVYADQEAIDLEPVAIDGRELYVDRSDADRGSAGDFYTVYDDEARETKYGYYCGACQTLVTSMDAMGRLECPECDNARRPTRWDAAYM
;
A
#
# COMPACT_ATOMS: atom_id res chain seq x y z
N MET A 1 24.96 2.67 -7.30
CA MET A 1 23.61 2.23 -7.64
C MET A 1 22.88 3.42 -8.23
N ASN A 2 21.86 3.22 -9.04
CA ASN A 2 21.03 4.30 -9.56
C ASN A 2 19.56 4.00 -9.25
N VAL A 3 18.77 4.99 -8.87
CA VAL A 3 17.31 4.84 -8.71
C VAL A 3 16.63 5.70 -9.77
N ARG A 4 15.64 5.13 -10.47
CA ARG A 4 14.85 5.84 -11.49
C ARG A 4 13.41 5.38 -11.50
N GLU A 5 12.53 6.18 -12.10
CA GLU A 5 11.17 5.74 -12.40
C GLU A 5 11.16 4.61 -13.43
N ALA A 6 10.22 3.69 -13.26
CA ALA A 6 9.97 2.61 -14.17
C ALA A 6 9.26 3.12 -15.44
N THR A 7 9.53 2.44 -16.54
CA THR A 7 8.86 2.62 -17.82
C THR A 7 8.08 1.35 -18.15
N VAL A 8 7.16 1.41 -19.11
CA VAL A 8 6.39 0.23 -19.56
C VAL A 8 7.31 -0.94 -19.97
N SER A 9 8.50 -0.66 -20.52
CA SER A 9 9.50 -1.68 -20.87
C SER A 9 10.11 -2.42 -19.68
N ASP A 10 10.00 -1.88 -18.47
CA ASP A 10 10.56 -2.51 -17.26
C ASP A 10 9.65 -3.59 -16.66
N GLY A 11 8.41 -3.74 -17.16
CA GLY A 11 7.46 -4.72 -16.65
C GLY A 11 8.01 -6.15 -16.48
N PRO A 12 8.79 -6.71 -17.44
CA PRO A 12 9.44 -8.01 -17.28
C PRO A 12 10.42 -8.06 -16.10
N ALA A 13 11.19 -7.00 -15.87
CA ALA A 13 12.15 -6.92 -14.77
C ALA A 13 11.44 -6.85 -13.41
N VAL A 14 10.42 -5.99 -13.29
CA VAL A 14 9.58 -5.87 -12.09
C VAL A 14 8.96 -7.22 -11.71
N ARG A 15 8.33 -7.91 -12.67
CA ARG A 15 7.76 -9.25 -12.45
C ARG A 15 8.82 -10.25 -11.98
N SER A 16 10.00 -10.25 -12.60
CA SER A 16 11.08 -11.18 -12.23
C SER A 16 11.60 -10.92 -10.81
N ILE A 17 11.79 -9.65 -10.43
CA ILE A 17 12.23 -9.26 -9.09
C ILE A 17 11.16 -9.65 -8.05
N ALA A 18 9.89 -9.39 -8.34
CA ALA A 18 8.77 -9.72 -7.46
C ALA A 18 8.71 -11.23 -7.19
N VAL A 19 8.77 -12.08 -8.23
CA VAL A 19 8.72 -13.55 -8.09
C VAL A 19 9.84 -14.01 -7.18
N ARG A 20 11.09 -13.65 -7.53
CA ARG A 20 12.29 -14.08 -6.78
C ARG A 20 12.28 -13.59 -5.35
N SER A 21 11.79 -12.38 -5.10
CA SER A 21 11.68 -11.85 -3.75
C SER A 21 10.61 -12.55 -2.94
N MET A 22 9.44 -12.82 -3.52
CA MET A 22 8.33 -13.44 -2.82
C MET A 22 8.61 -14.91 -2.51
N GLU A 23 9.17 -15.67 -3.46
CA GLU A 23 9.56 -17.08 -3.26
C GLU A 23 10.59 -17.25 -2.13
N ALA A 24 11.46 -16.25 -1.94
CA ALA A 24 12.46 -16.26 -0.88
C ALA A 24 11.92 -15.79 0.48
N SER A 25 10.82 -15.04 0.51
CA SER A 25 10.29 -14.39 1.71
C SER A 25 9.03 -15.04 2.26
N TYR A 26 8.30 -15.81 1.46
CA TYR A 26 6.99 -16.35 1.81
C TYR A 26 6.87 -17.83 1.53
N SER A 27 6.19 -18.55 2.42
CA SER A 27 5.81 -19.96 2.25
C SER A 27 4.58 -20.10 1.36
N LEU A 28 4.56 -19.41 0.21
CA LEU A 28 3.50 -19.49 -0.79
C LEU A 28 3.89 -20.46 -1.90
N SER A 29 2.88 -21.03 -2.57
CA SER A 29 3.15 -21.87 -3.74
C SER A 29 3.69 -21.01 -4.90
N PRO A 30 4.60 -21.53 -5.75
CA PRO A 30 5.07 -20.80 -6.92
C PRO A 30 3.92 -20.32 -7.82
N ASN A 31 2.89 -21.16 -8.00
CA ASN A 31 1.72 -20.83 -8.81
C ASN A 31 0.90 -19.67 -8.22
N THR A 32 0.74 -19.62 -6.89
CA THR A 32 0.08 -18.51 -6.19
C THR A 32 0.83 -17.20 -6.40
N ILE A 33 2.17 -17.24 -6.26
CA ILE A 33 3.04 -16.07 -6.48
C ILE A 33 2.96 -15.59 -7.93
N GLU A 34 3.09 -16.51 -8.90
CA GLU A 34 3.03 -16.17 -10.33
C GLU A 34 1.67 -15.58 -10.73
N ASN A 35 0.57 -16.15 -10.24
CA ASN A 35 -0.77 -15.64 -10.50
C ASN A 35 -0.94 -14.23 -9.92
N ALA A 36 -0.54 -14.02 -8.67
CA ALA A 36 -0.60 -12.71 -8.02
C ALA A 36 0.22 -11.65 -8.77
N ILE A 37 1.44 -11.99 -9.18
CA ILE A 37 2.32 -11.06 -9.92
C ILE A 37 1.81 -10.78 -11.32
N ARG A 38 1.29 -11.79 -12.03
CA ARG A 38 0.64 -11.58 -13.33
C ARG A 38 -0.54 -10.63 -13.21
N LYS A 39 -1.24 -10.69 -12.08
CA LYS A 39 -2.41 -9.90 -11.79
C LYS A 39 -2.07 -8.43 -11.46
N TRP A 40 -1.06 -8.20 -10.63
CA TRP A 40 -0.63 -6.84 -10.23
C TRP A 40 0.28 -6.13 -11.25
N TYR A 41 1.07 -6.90 -11.99
CA TYR A 41 2.12 -6.40 -12.89
C TYR A 41 2.01 -7.04 -14.28
N GLY A 42 0.81 -7.48 -14.66
CA GLY A 42 0.48 -7.87 -16.03
C GLY A 42 0.74 -6.70 -16.99
N VAL A 43 0.88 -6.99 -18.29
CA VAL A 43 1.28 -5.97 -19.27
C VAL A 43 0.36 -4.75 -19.24
N ASP A 44 -0.96 -4.97 -19.32
CA ASP A 44 -1.94 -3.90 -19.36
C ASP A 44 -2.05 -3.17 -18.02
N GLY A 45 -2.18 -3.92 -16.91
CA GLY A 45 -2.28 -3.33 -15.57
C GLY A 45 -1.02 -2.59 -15.11
N PHE A 46 0.16 -3.00 -15.59
CA PHE A 46 1.39 -2.26 -15.31
C PHE A 46 1.46 -0.94 -16.09
N ALA A 47 1.00 -0.92 -17.34
CA ALA A 47 0.91 0.31 -18.12
C ALA A 47 -0.09 1.29 -17.49
N GLU A 48 -1.29 0.82 -17.16
CA GLU A 48 -2.32 1.62 -16.47
C GLU A 48 -1.81 2.20 -15.15
N LYS A 49 -1.05 1.41 -14.39
CA LYS A 49 -0.42 1.85 -13.14
C LYS A 49 0.58 2.99 -13.34
N LEU A 50 1.36 2.96 -14.42
CA LEU A 50 2.33 4.01 -14.73
C LEU A 50 1.69 5.29 -15.30
N ASP A 51 0.44 5.20 -15.78
CA ASP A 51 -0.34 6.34 -16.26
C ASP A 51 -1.08 7.08 -15.11
N ASP A 52 -1.06 6.56 -13.89
CA ASP A 52 -1.66 7.20 -12.70
C ASP A 52 -0.66 8.14 -12.02
N ASP A 53 -0.94 9.45 -12.05
CA ASP A 53 -0.07 10.51 -11.51
C ASP A 53 0.21 10.38 -10.00
N ASP A 54 -0.65 9.67 -9.27
CA ASP A 54 -0.49 9.45 -7.83
C ASP A 54 0.37 8.21 -7.53
N VAL A 55 0.67 7.37 -8.52
CA VAL A 55 1.37 6.09 -8.35
C VAL A 55 2.80 6.17 -8.89
N PHE A 56 3.75 5.71 -8.07
CA PHE A 56 5.16 5.70 -8.43
C PHE A 56 5.72 4.28 -8.34
N VAL A 57 6.41 3.87 -9.39
CA VAL A 57 7.21 2.63 -9.40
C VAL A 57 8.65 3.03 -9.64
N LEU A 58 9.52 2.83 -8.65
CA LEU A 58 10.95 3.12 -8.78
C LEU A 58 11.74 1.82 -8.91
N LEU A 59 12.81 1.86 -9.70
CA LEU A 59 13.76 0.77 -9.91
C LEU A 59 15.12 1.17 -9.38
N ALA A 60 15.71 0.30 -8.57
CA ALA A 60 17.12 0.38 -8.23
C ALA A 60 17.93 -0.51 -9.16
N GLU A 61 18.88 0.11 -9.86
CA GLU A 61 19.76 -0.51 -10.84
C GLU A 61 21.17 -0.68 -10.29
N LEU A 62 21.74 -1.86 -10.54
CA LEU A 62 23.13 -2.17 -10.30
C LEU A 62 23.77 -2.57 -11.63
N GLU A 63 24.80 -1.85 -12.05
CA GLU A 63 25.48 -2.07 -13.34
C GLU A 63 24.53 -2.00 -14.56
N GLY A 64 23.48 -1.17 -14.47
CA GLY A 64 22.49 -0.98 -15.53
C GLY A 64 21.36 -2.01 -15.55
N GLU A 65 21.36 -2.98 -14.62
CA GLU A 65 20.33 -3.99 -14.49
C GLU A 65 19.43 -3.70 -13.28
N PRO A 66 18.09 -3.71 -13.43
CA PRO A 66 17.18 -3.60 -12.30
C PRO A 66 17.33 -4.80 -11.33
N VAL A 67 17.57 -4.50 -10.05
CA VAL A 67 17.78 -5.51 -9.00
C VAL A 67 16.80 -5.39 -7.83
N ALA A 68 16.12 -4.25 -7.73
CA ALA A 68 15.06 -4.00 -6.76
C ALA A 68 14.04 -3.00 -7.34
N PHE A 69 12.83 -3.02 -6.81
CA PHE A 69 11.81 -2.03 -7.13
C PHE A 69 10.96 -1.68 -5.92
N SER A 70 10.40 -0.48 -5.93
CA SER A 70 9.34 -0.07 -5.02
C SER A 70 8.08 0.27 -5.82
N GLU A 71 6.93 0.06 -5.20
CA GLU A 71 5.65 0.60 -5.63
C GLU A 71 5.08 1.42 -4.48
N SER A 72 4.65 2.64 -4.77
CA SER A 72 4.08 3.55 -3.79
C SER A 72 2.98 4.42 -4.41
N VAL A 73 2.12 4.97 -3.57
CA VAL A 73 1.03 5.86 -3.98
C VAL A 73 0.86 7.02 -3.01
N VAL A 74 0.48 8.19 -3.49
CA VAL A 74 0.03 9.30 -2.65
C VAL A 74 -1.48 9.22 -2.44
N ALA A 75 -1.92 9.26 -1.19
CA ALA A 75 -3.31 9.31 -0.78
C ALA A 75 -3.49 10.49 0.20
N GLY A 76 -4.04 11.59 -0.31
CA GLY A 76 -4.08 12.85 0.44
C GLY A 76 -2.66 13.41 0.65
N ASP A 77 -2.29 13.63 1.91
CA ASP A 77 -0.96 14.05 2.35
C ASP A 77 -0.10 12.86 2.83
N ARG A 78 -0.54 11.62 2.62
CA ARG A 78 0.18 10.41 3.03
C ARG A 78 0.75 9.66 1.83
N GLY A 79 2.01 9.25 1.93
CA GLY A 79 2.67 8.37 0.99
C GLY A 79 2.62 6.91 1.47
N ASP A 80 1.92 6.05 0.74
CA ASP A 80 1.85 4.63 1.01
C ASP A 80 2.90 3.87 0.19
N ILE A 81 3.88 3.27 0.85
CA ILE A 81 4.82 2.34 0.25
C ILE A 81 4.23 0.94 0.33
N ASN A 82 3.60 0.56 -0.79
CA ASN A 82 2.94 -0.71 -0.98
C ASN A 82 3.95 -1.85 -1.03
N TRP A 83 4.96 -1.74 -1.91
CA TRP A 83 5.95 -2.78 -2.10
C TRP A 83 7.35 -2.20 -2.11
N LEU A 84 8.27 -2.94 -1.50
CA LEU A 84 9.70 -2.72 -1.66
C LEU A 84 10.39 -4.07 -1.73
N HIS A 85 10.75 -4.47 -2.95
CA HIS A 85 11.33 -5.77 -3.23
C HIS A 85 12.77 -5.62 -3.67
N VAL A 86 13.66 -6.32 -2.95
CA VAL A 86 15.04 -6.55 -3.41
C VAL A 86 15.16 -8.03 -3.78
N ALA A 87 15.60 -8.30 -5.01
CA ALA A 87 15.85 -9.66 -5.44
C ALA A 87 16.82 -10.35 -4.48
N ALA A 88 16.50 -11.59 -4.06
CA ALA A 88 17.12 -12.27 -2.92
C ALA A 88 18.67 -12.27 -2.96
N MET A 89 19.27 -12.47 -4.14
CA MET A 89 20.73 -12.49 -4.33
C MET A 89 21.44 -11.14 -4.11
N TYR A 90 20.69 -10.04 -4.02
CA TYR A 90 21.21 -8.69 -3.82
C TYR A 90 20.90 -8.12 -2.42
N ARG A 91 20.20 -8.87 -1.55
CA ARG A 91 19.89 -8.44 -0.17
C ARG A 91 21.16 -8.32 0.67
N GLY A 92 21.07 -7.55 1.76
CA GLY A 92 22.19 -7.29 2.67
C GLY A 92 23.24 -6.30 2.15
N LYS A 93 23.02 -5.68 0.98
CA LYS A 93 23.95 -4.71 0.35
C LYS A 93 23.54 -3.25 0.51
N GLY A 94 22.52 -2.95 1.32
CA GLY A 94 21.99 -1.59 1.51
C GLY A 94 21.02 -1.10 0.43
N ILE A 95 20.78 -1.87 -0.63
CA ILE A 95 19.91 -1.52 -1.76
C ILE A 95 18.49 -1.16 -1.29
N GLY A 96 17.92 -1.95 -0.37
CA GLY A 96 16.57 -1.71 0.12
C GLY A 96 16.43 -0.36 0.84
N ARG A 97 17.45 0.05 1.60
CA ARG A 97 17.48 1.34 2.28
C ARG A 97 17.59 2.50 1.28
N GLU A 98 18.53 2.41 0.35
CA GLU A 98 18.73 3.47 -0.65
C GLU A 98 17.50 3.61 -1.57
N LEU A 99 16.82 2.50 -1.90
CA LEU A 99 15.55 2.53 -2.61
C LEU A 99 14.41 3.12 -1.75
N TYR A 100 14.36 2.82 -0.45
CA TYR A 100 13.38 3.42 0.46
C TYR A 100 13.56 4.93 0.56
N GLU A 101 14.79 5.41 0.77
CA GLU A 101 15.12 6.84 0.82
C GLU A 101 14.67 7.55 -0.46
N ALA A 102 15.01 7.01 -1.63
CA ALA A 102 14.56 7.57 -2.90
C ALA A 102 13.03 7.52 -3.11
N THR A 103 12.36 6.49 -2.59
CA THR A 103 10.89 6.38 -2.64
C THR A 103 10.25 7.43 -1.74
N ARG A 104 10.80 7.65 -0.54
CA ARG A 104 10.36 8.68 0.40
C ARG A 104 10.51 10.07 -0.21
N ASP A 105 11.68 10.39 -0.75
CA ASP A 105 11.93 11.68 -1.41
C ASP A 105 10.93 11.92 -2.56
N ARG A 106 10.65 10.88 -3.36
CA ARG A 106 9.70 10.98 -4.48
C ARG A 106 8.25 11.21 -4.03
N LEU A 107 7.85 10.62 -2.90
CA LEU A 107 6.54 10.82 -2.29
C LEU A 107 6.43 12.23 -1.70
N GLU A 108 7.48 12.71 -1.04
CA GLU A 108 7.54 14.09 -0.52
C GLU A 108 7.46 15.13 -1.63
N ASP A 109 8.19 14.93 -2.74
CA ASP A 109 8.11 15.78 -3.94
C ASP A 109 6.69 15.80 -4.56
N ALA A 110 5.92 14.73 -4.35
CA ALA A 110 4.53 14.60 -4.78
C ALA A 110 3.51 15.16 -3.76
N GLY A 111 3.97 15.66 -2.61
CA GLY A 111 3.13 16.30 -1.60
C GLY A 111 2.80 15.43 -0.38
N ALA A 112 3.43 14.26 -0.22
CA ALA A 112 3.29 13.49 1.01
C ALA A 112 4.05 14.15 2.18
N GLU A 113 3.38 14.32 3.31
CA GLU A 113 3.94 14.80 4.58
C GLU A 113 4.27 13.64 5.54
N THR A 114 3.63 12.49 5.36
CA THR A 114 3.81 11.28 6.18
C THR A 114 4.00 10.04 5.31
N ILE A 115 4.67 9.02 5.85
CA ILE A 115 4.94 7.76 5.16
C ILE A 115 4.31 6.58 5.91
N ARG A 116 3.67 5.69 5.15
CA ARG A 116 3.14 4.42 5.63
C ARG A 116 3.74 3.26 4.83
N GLY A 117 4.33 2.29 5.53
CA GLY A 117 4.84 1.04 4.96
C GLY A 117 3.92 -0.13 5.25
N LEU A 118 3.63 -0.94 4.24
CA LEU A 118 2.83 -2.17 4.37
C LEU A 118 3.72 -3.41 4.28
N VAL A 119 3.44 -4.43 5.10
CA VAL A 119 4.18 -5.69 5.05
C VAL A 119 3.32 -6.84 5.58
N LEU A 120 3.37 -8.01 4.95
CA LEU A 120 2.71 -9.21 5.50
C LEU A 120 3.27 -9.53 6.91
N ALA A 121 2.38 -9.86 7.84
CA ALA A 121 2.73 -10.06 9.25
C ALA A 121 3.78 -11.17 9.44
N ASP A 122 3.72 -12.22 8.61
CA ASP A 122 4.67 -13.35 8.66
C ASP A 122 6.06 -13.00 8.08
N ASN A 123 6.22 -11.86 7.40
CA ASN A 123 7.52 -11.43 6.87
C ASN A 123 8.38 -10.76 7.94
N SER A 124 9.00 -11.56 8.81
CA SER A 124 9.82 -11.02 9.88
C SER A 124 11.00 -10.15 9.39
N GLU A 125 11.54 -10.40 8.18
CA GLU A 125 12.60 -9.57 7.58
C GLU A 125 12.06 -8.19 7.17
N GLY A 126 10.91 -8.15 6.50
CA GLY A 126 10.27 -6.90 6.09
C GLY A 126 9.77 -6.06 7.27
N ASN A 127 9.28 -6.70 8.33
CA ASN A 127 8.89 -6.00 9.57
C ASN A 127 10.10 -5.28 10.20
N ARG A 128 11.22 -6.01 10.38
CA ARG A 128 12.47 -5.41 10.88
C ARG A 128 13.03 -4.33 9.95
N PHE A 129 12.78 -4.45 8.64
CA PHE A 129 13.21 -3.45 7.68
C PHE A 129 12.54 -2.09 7.95
N TRP A 130 11.21 -2.07 8.18
CA TRP A 130 10.49 -0.84 8.51
C TRP A 130 10.94 -0.23 9.84
N GLU A 131 11.10 -1.05 10.89
CA GLU A 131 11.65 -0.61 12.17
C GLU A 131 13.04 0.03 12.00
N ALA A 132 13.90 -0.56 11.16
CA ALA A 132 15.23 -0.04 10.88
C ALA A 132 15.22 1.27 10.09
N GLN A 133 14.12 1.59 9.40
CA GLN A 133 13.92 2.89 8.75
C GLN A 133 13.33 3.94 9.70
N GLY A 134 13.06 3.57 10.97
CA GLY A 134 12.50 4.46 11.98
C GLY A 134 10.97 4.51 12.00
N LEU A 135 10.29 3.67 11.20
CA LEU A 135 8.83 3.56 11.28
C LEU A 135 8.42 2.74 12.49
N THR A 136 7.27 3.09 13.06
CA THR A 136 6.65 2.37 14.19
C THR A 136 5.41 1.63 13.70
N LYS A 137 5.15 0.42 14.22
CA LYS A 137 3.94 -0.33 13.90
C LYS A 137 2.71 0.46 14.41
N ALA A 138 1.86 0.88 13.49
CA ALA A 138 0.68 1.69 13.74
C ALA A 138 -0.61 0.87 13.73
N GLY A 139 -0.61 -0.33 13.15
CA GLY A 139 -1.80 -1.17 13.09
C GLY A 139 -1.59 -2.48 12.33
N GLU A 140 -2.72 -3.14 12.06
CA GLU A 140 -2.82 -4.37 11.29
C GLU A 140 -3.98 -4.27 10.31
N GLY A 141 -3.85 -4.95 9.18
CA GLY A 141 -4.88 -5.08 8.15
C GLY A 141 -4.97 -6.50 7.64
N SER A 142 -5.86 -6.75 6.68
CA SER A 142 -5.92 -8.00 5.95
C SER A 142 -5.84 -7.75 4.45
N VAL A 143 -5.24 -8.70 3.76
CA VAL A 143 -5.14 -8.75 2.30
C VAL A 143 -5.54 -10.12 1.81
N GLU A 144 -6.28 -10.19 0.71
CA GLU A 144 -6.48 -11.44 0.00
C GLU A 144 -5.48 -11.61 -1.14
N VAL A 145 -4.82 -12.77 -1.20
CA VAL A 145 -3.98 -13.19 -2.31
C VAL A 145 -4.47 -14.56 -2.79
N ASP A 146 -4.96 -14.61 -4.03
CA ASP A 146 -5.45 -15.84 -4.67
C ASP A 146 -6.52 -16.58 -3.82
N GLY A 147 -7.51 -15.84 -3.28
CA GLY A 147 -8.57 -16.41 -2.45
C GLY A 147 -8.18 -16.70 -1.00
N THR A 148 -6.94 -16.40 -0.60
CA THR A 148 -6.45 -16.62 0.77
C THR A 148 -6.20 -15.30 1.47
N ALA A 149 -6.81 -15.09 2.63
CA ALA A 149 -6.57 -13.92 3.46
C ALA A 149 -5.26 -14.05 4.25
N PHE A 150 -4.44 -13.00 4.20
CA PHE A 150 -3.20 -12.81 4.96
C PHE A 150 -3.31 -11.56 5.80
N MET A 151 -2.63 -11.55 6.95
CA MET A 151 -2.54 -10.37 7.80
C MET A 151 -1.38 -9.49 7.33
N GLU A 152 -1.60 -8.18 7.31
CA GLU A 152 -0.57 -7.17 7.06
C GLU A 152 -0.32 -6.36 8.34
N ASN A 153 0.93 -6.05 8.63
CA ASN A 153 1.30 -5.03 9.59
C ASN A 153 1.46 -3.69 8.86
N VAL A 154 0.97 -2.63 9.50
CA VAL A 154 1.06 -1.25 9.03
C VAL A 154 2.10 -0.52 9.88
N TYR A 155 3.06 0.12 9.22
CA TYR A 155 4.12 0.92 9.85
C TYR A 155 4.03 2.37 9.39
N ALA A 156 4.29 3.35 10.26
CA ALA A 156 4.26 4.77 9.91
C ALA A 156 5.43 5.55 10.54
N ASP A 157 5.87 6.64 9.88
CA ASP A 157 6.99 7.49 10.35
C ASP A 157 6.56 8.57 11.36
N GLN A 158 5.26 8.89 11.38
CA GLN A 158 4.62 9.66 12.44
C GLN A 158 3.43 8.87 12.98
N GLU A 159 3.26 8.82 14.31
CA GLU A 159 1.94 8.56 14.91
C GLU A 159 1.07 9.79 14.65
N ALA A 160 0.71 10.05 13.39
CA ALA A 160 -0.31 11.03 13.08
C ALA A 160 -1.65 10.39 13.47
N ILE A 161 -1.95 10.33 14.76
CA ILE A 161 -3.31 10.00 15.21
C ILE A 161 -4.10 11.30 15.05
N ASP A 162 -4.72 11.48 13.89
CA ASP A 162 -5.67 12.57 13.66
C ASP A 162 -7.09 12.01 13.81
N LEU A 163 -7.41 11.60 15.03
CA LEU A 163 -8.73 11.09 15.39
C LEU A 163 -9.67 12.25 15.66
N GLU A 164 -10.62 12.44 14.77
CA GLU A 164 -11.69 13.42 14.89
C GLU A 164 -12.96 12.76 15.47
N PRO A 165 -13.44 13.17 16.66
CA PRO A 165 -14.70 12.67 17.18
C PRO A 165 -15.88 13.25 16.37
N VAL A 166 -16.75 12.38 15.89
CA VAL A 166 -17.96 12.71 15.14
C VAL A 166 -19.18 12.07 15.78
N ALA A 167 -20.27 12.84 15.90
CA ALA A 167 -21.54 12.33 16.39
C ALA A 167 -22.44 11.89 15.22
N ILE A 168 -22.64 10.59 15.05
CA ILE A 168 -23.46 10.01 13.98
C ILE A 168 -24.54 9.13 14.61
N ASP A 169 -25.81 9.38 14.26
CA ASP A 169 -26.98 8.68 14.81
C ASP A 169 -26.99 8.59 16.36
N GLY A 170 -26.49 9.63 17.03
CA GLY A 170 -26.42 9.71 18.49
C GLY A 170 -25.33 8.84 19.13
N ARG A 171 -24.42 8.28 18.33
CA ARG A 171 -23.19 7.63 18.80
C ARG A 171 -21.99 8.53 18.52
N GLU A 172 -21.06 8.58 19.46
CA GLU A 172 -19.74 9.18 19.22
C GLU A 172 -18.88 8.11 18.55
N LEU A 173 -18.28 8.47 17.42
CA LEU A 173 -17.35 7.65 16.64
C LEU A 173 -16.11 8.48 16.38
N TYR A 174 -15.01 7.82 16.02
CA TYR A 174 -13.71 8.48 15.82
C TYR A 174 -13.25 8.23 14.39
N VAL A 175 -13.16 9.31 13.60
CA VAL A 175 -12.66 9.27 12.22
C VAL A 175 -11.15 9.43 12.27
N ASP A 176 -10.40 8.42 11.85
CA ASP A 176 -8.96 8.52 11.73
C ASP A 176 -8.61 9.18 10.39
N ARG A 177 -8.38 10.50 10.41
CA ARG A 177 -8.05 11.29 9.21
C ARG A 177 -6.69 10.90 8.61
N SER A 178 -5.85 10.21 9.37
CA SER A 178 -4.58 9.70 8.86
C SER A 178 -4.66 8.29 8.29
N ASP A 179 -5.75 7.55 8.48
CA ASP A 179 -6.00 6.25 7.85
C ASP A 179 -7.08 6.39 6.77
N ALA A 180 -6.63 6.59 5.54
CA ALA A 180 -7.45 6.97 4.40
C ALA A 180 -7.21 6.04 3.20
N ASP A 181 -8.29 5.53 2.61
CA ASP A 181 -8.27 4.83 1.33
C ASP A 181 -8.68 5.79 0.21
N ARG A 182 -7.90 5.85 -0.88
CA ARG A 182 -8.16 6.74 -2.02
C ARG A 182 -9.50 6.42 -2.69
N GLY A 183 -10.34 7.42 -2.93
CA GLY A 183 -11.60 7.30 -3.69
C GLY A 183 -11.56 8.00 -5.04
N SER A 184 -12.62 7.80 -5.83
CA SER A 184 -12.78 8.40 -7.16
C SER A 184 -13.05 9.90 -7.10
N ALA A 185 -13.69 10.38 -6.03
CA ALA A 185 -14.07 11.78 -5.81
C ALA A 185 -13.50 12.37 -4.51
N GLY A 186 -13.03 11.54 -3.58
CA GLY A 186 -12.37 11.94 -2.34
C GLY A 186 -11.99 10.74 -1.50
N ASP A 187 -11.18 10.91 -0.46
CA ASP A 187 -10.71 9.80 0.36
C ASP A 187 -11.81 9.19 1.23
N PHE A 188 -11.59 7.95 1.69
CA PHE A 188 -12.39 7.25 2.67
C PHE A 188 -11.57 7.02 3.94
N TYR A 189 -11.95 7.67 5.02
CA TYR A 189 -11.23 7.58 6.30
C TYR A 189 -11.76 6.41 7.14
N THR A 190 -10.91 5.61 7.76
CA THR A 190 -11.34 4.56 8.68
C THR A 190 -12.02 5.18 9.90
N VAL A 191 -13.13 4.58 10.33
CA VAL A 191 -13.87 4.99 11.53
C VAL A 191 -13.77 3.91 12.58
N TYR A 192 -13.49 4.30 13.82
CA TYR A 192 -13.45 3.45 15.00
C TYR A 192 -14.59 3.79 15.97
N ASP A 193 -14.99 2.82 16.78
CA ASP A 193 -15.96 3.06 17.86
C ASP A 193 -15.30 3.56 19.16
N ASP A 194 -13.97 3.53 19.23
CA ASP A 194 -13.16 3.88 20.39
C ASP A 194 -11.89 4.67 20.00
N GLU A 195 -11.42 5.54 20.91
CA GLU A 195 -10.19 6.34 20.72
C GLU A 195 -8.91 5.49 20.64
N ALA A 196 -8.92 4.26 21.16
CA ALA A 196 -7.77 3.36 21.13
C ALA A 196 -7.64 2.61 19.80
N ARG A 197 -8.61 2.77 18.89
CA ARG A 197 -8.65 2.16 17.55
C ARG A 197 -8.68 0.64 17.58
N GLU A 198 -9.29 0.07 18.62
CA GLU A 198 -9.37 -1.37 18.79
C GLU A 198 -10.45 -1.99 17.90
N THR A 199 -11.55 -1.27 17.67
CA THR A 199 -12.68 -1.79 16.89
C THR A 199 -13.04 -0.89 15.72
N LYS A 200 -12.74 -1.38 14.50
CA LYS A 200 -13.14 -0.73 13.25
C LYS A 200 -14.67 -0.76 13.09
N TYR A 201 -15.28 0.41 12.93
CA TYR A 201 -16.72 0.61 12.76
C TYR A 201 -17.14 0.68 11.29
N GLY A 202 -16.34 1.35 10.44
CA GLY A 202 -16.68 1.58 9.04
C GLY A 202 -15.73 2.58 8.37
N TYR A 203 -16.26 3.33 7.41
CA TYR A 203 -15.53 4.36 6.68
C TYR A 203 -16.30 5.67 6.63
N TYR A 204 -15.60 6.79 6.60
CA TYR A 204 -16.16 8.14 6.46
C TYR A 204 -15.79 8.70 5.09
N CYS A 205 -16.79 9.02 4.27
CA CYS A 205 -16.55 9.56 2.93
C CYS A 205 -16.08 11.01 3.02
N GLY A 206 -14.84 11.28 2.62
CA GLY A 206 -14.26 12.63 2.59
C GLY A 206 -14.95 13.57 1.59
N ALA A 207 -15.60 13.04 0.56
CA ALA A 207 -16.27 13.83 -0.47
C ALA A 207 -17.61 14.44 -0.02
N CYS A 208 -18.39 13.72 0.80
CA CYS A 208 -19.73 14.16 1.22
C CYS A 208 -20.01 14.00 2.72
N GLN A 209 -19.04 13.55 3.51
CA GLN A 209 -19.12 13.41 4.96
C GLN A 209 -20.12 12.35 5.45
N THR A 210 -20.46 11.38 4.59
CA THR A 210 -21.36 10.26 4.94
C THR A 210 -20.59 9.08 5.54
N LEU A 211 -21.15 8.48 6.60
CA LEU A 211 -20.68 7.22 7.16
C LEU A 211 -21.11 6.05 6.27
N VAL A 212 -20.14 5.25 5.85
CA VAL A 212 -20.29 4.06 5.02
C VAL A 212 -19.90 2.84 5.85
N THR A 213 -20.91 2.09 6.30
CA THR A 213 -20.73 0.86 7.10
C THR A 213 -20.83 -0.41 6.27
N SER A 214 -21.33 -0.31 5.04
CA SER A 214 -21.44 -1.42 4.10
C SER A 214 -20.23 -1.46 3.18
N MET A 215 -19.40 -2.48 3.36
CA MET A 215 -18.41 -2.92 2.39
C MET A 215 -18.94 -4.20 1.74
N ASP A 216 -18.77 -4.33 0.42
CA ASP A 216 -19.17 -5.57 -0.24
C ASP A 216 -18.21 -6.73 0.12
N ALA A 217 -18.60 -7.96 -0.22
CA ALA A 217 -17.82 -9.15 0.11
C ALA A 217 -16.42 -9.18 -0.56
N MET A 218 -16.14 -8.27 -1.49
CA MET A 218 -14.90 -8.14 -2.24
C MET A 218 -14.06 -6.94 -1.78
N GLY A 219 -14.42 -6.29 -0.67
CA GLY A 219 -13.66 -5.16 -0.14
C GLY A 219 -13.90 -3.85 -0.89
N ARG A 220 -14.88 -3.79 -1.80
CA ARG A 220 -15.22 -2.56 -2.50
C ARG A 220 -16.11 -1.69 -1.62
N LEU A 221 -15.79 -0.42 -1.64
CA LEU A 221 -16.46 0.61 -0.86
C LEU A 221 -16.99 1.65 -1.84
N GLU A 222 -18.31 1.84 -1.83
CA GLU A 222 -18.99 2.86 -2.62
C GLU A 222 -19.88 3.66 -1.67
N CYS A 223 -19.77 4.98 -1.74
CA CYS A 223 -20.55 5.87 -0.92
C CYS A 223 -21.98 5.95 -1.49
N PRO A 224 -23.02 5.60 -0.71
CA PRO A 224 -24.39 5.54 -1.21
C PRO A 224 -25.00 6.91 -1.53
N GLU A 225 -24.36 8.00 -1.12
CA GLU A 225 -24.89 9.36 -1.25
C GLU A 225 -24.26 10.17 -2.39
N CYS A 226 -23.03 9.84 -2.82
CA CYS A 226 -22.30 10.68 -3.79
C CYS A 226 -21.53 9.90 -4.87
N ASP A 227 -21.73 8.58 -4.97
CA ASP A 227 -21.05 7.70 -5.92
C ASP A 227 -19.51 7.72 -5.85
N ASN A 228 -18.94 8.33 -4.79
CA ASN A 228 -17.51 8.18 -4.51
C ASN A 228 -17.25 6.68 -4.32
N ALA A 229 -16.30 6.14 -5.05
CA ALA A 229 -15.96 4.72 -5.01
C ALA A 229 -14.49 4.60 -4.69
N ARG A 230 -14.15 3.72 -3.75
CA ARG A 230 -12.76 3.41 -3.41
C ARG A 230 -12.05 2.98 -4.68
N ARG A 231 -10.97 3.68 -5.01
CA ARG A 231 -10.14 3.29 -6.14
C ARG A 231 -9.47 1.96 -5.81
N PRO A 232 -9.28 1.11 -6.82
CA PRO A 232 -8.53 -0.12 -6.68
C PRO A 232 -7.19 0.13 -5.97
N THR A 233 -7.02 -0.43 -4.79
CA THR A 233 -5.71 -0.63 -4.18
C THR A 233 -4.92 -1.66 -4.97
N ARG A 234 -3.62 -1.78 -4.68
CA ARG A 234 -2.73 -2.80 -5.28
C ARG A 234 -3.32 -4.22 -5.32
N TRP A 235 -4.21 -4.52 -4.38
CA TRP A 235 -4.85 -5.83 -4.20
C TRP A 235 -6.19 -5.96 -4.93
N ASP A 236 -6.83 -4.87 -5.31
CA ASP A 236 -8.08 -4.91 -6.11
C ASP A 236 -7.82 -5.41 -7.52
N ALA A 237 -6.58 -5.24 -8.00
CA ALA A 237 -6.10 -5.96 -9.17
C ALA A 237 -6.28 -7.47 -9.01
N ALA A 238 -6.28 -8.04 -7.78
CA ALA A 238 -6.53 -9.46 -7.42
C ALA A 238 -7.99 -9.94 -7.62
N TYR A 239 -8.91 -9.06 -8.00
CA TYR A 239 -10.32 -9.39 -8.29
C TYR A 239 -10.78 -9.05 -9.71
N MET A 240 -9.91 -8.49 -10.58
CA MET A 240 -10.20 -8.28 -12.01
C MET A 240 -9.73 -9.44 -12.91
#